data_AF-A0A0B3AUR0-F1
#
_entry.id   AF-A0A0B3AUR0-F1
#
_cell.length_a   1.000
_cell.length_b   1.000
_cell.length_c   1.000
_cell.angle_alpha   90.00
_cell.angle_beta   90.00
_cell.angle_gamma   90.00
#
_symmetry.space_group_name_H-M   'P 1'
#
loop_
_entity.id
_entity.type
_entity.pdbx_description
1 polymer ?
#
loop_
_entity_poly.entity_id
_entity_poly.type
_entity_poly.pdbx_seq_one_letter_code
_entity_poly.pdbx_strand_id
1 'polypeptide(L)'
;MQVTHLFGKKRVSKDVKGPVQALLTDRNGSYFLWEDSPTTRYGGFFWYDVSSKKMFKIIEHINQKGTEKMTEIMNDFCMIRRRGGYSGEAAFMPSGRSSLVCTLSRTGEMEFFLDVKESFDSREWGRHYAITEEKGCVVVRFTKRTDGREDGSHGQEEYSLYLAIAGHDSFSRREEWTRREYAADRERNSPPSSRYVLGAGSLKGRAFVFSVSRDKENAMKEAKSLLGLYPRMMKEEEQSLRALARQKNVALVLSSSEVSEEAKMAFLSAFFSLDRLAVHHQASRGIFAGLPWFFQFWSRDSLVAAKALGIIHPRLEREIIAQYLHAVRDDGRLPNCLPVYPGSPNGSADSIGWLFLRAGEGAGRALLKSAVTKAAEGLLSHHTQDMLDINGPKETWMDTQHGDDGRQGKRIEIQALRLALYRTAHQMTGNGRYLVREQEMREQVRKAFWDGKKLADGENDGTIRPNVFIAAYAYPDLLSPKEWETCFDSMLPKLWLPWGGLSTIDVSHSLFRKEHTGQDVASSLAGRHRPSRGAFFRLVAEKPGLPRAGMERCDVRGIGD
;
A
#
# COMPACT_ATOMS: atom_id res chain seq x y z
N MET A 1 11.68 -18.63 -14.35
CA MET A 1 10.26 -18.98 -14.16
C MET A 1 9.45 -18.10 -15.09
N GLN A 2 8.49 -18.68 -15.82
CA GLN A 2 7.59 -17.89 -16.64
C GLN A 2 6.51 -17.27 -15.76
N VAL A 3 6.36 -15.94 -15.83
CA VAL A 3 5.32 -15.18 -15.13
C VAL A 3 4.31 -14.71 -16.15
N THR A 4 3.05 -15.08 -15.95
CA THR A 4 1.95 -14.77 -16.86
C THR A 4 0.85 -13.99 -16.13
N HIS A 5 0.45 -12.85 -16.67
CA HIS A 5 -0.74 -12.12 -16.25
C HIS A 5 -1.87 -12.31 -17.27
N LEU A 6 -3.08 -12.58 -16.77
CA LEU A 6 -4.26 -12.87 -17.59
C LEU A 6 -5.45 -12.00 -17.17
N PHE A 7 -6.14 -11.42 -18.15
CA PHE A 7 -7.42 -10.77 -17.90
C PHE A 7 -8.31 -10.83 -19.13
N GLY A 8 -9.40 -11.61 -19.05
CA GLY A 8 -10.26 -11.89 -20.19
C GLY A 8 -9.46 -12.54 -21.34
N LYS A 9 -9.40 -11.88 -22.50
CA LYS A 9 -8.60 -12.34 -23.65
C LYS A 9 -7.15 -11.82 -23.64
N LYS A 10 -6.80 -10.91 -22.72
CA LYS A 10 -5.46 -10.31 -22.65
C LYS A 10 -4.51 -11.21 -21.89
N ARG A 11 -3.30 -11.37 -22.43
CA ARG A 11 -2.23 -12.19 -21.86
C ARG A 11 -0.88 -11.51 -22.06
N VAL A 12 -0.11 -11.39 -20.98
CA VAL A 12 1.29 -10.95 -21.03
C VAL A 12 2.13 -11.95 -20.25
N SER A 13 3.16 -12.49 -20.88
CA SER A 13 4.06 -13.48 -20.28
C SER A 13 5.51 -13.01 -20.41
N LYS A 14 6.30 -13.19 -19.35
CA LYS A 14 7.75 -12.91 -19.35
C LYS A 14 8.50 -13.94 -18.53
N ASP A 15 9.69 -14.29 -18.98
CA ASP A 15 10.63 -15.08 -18.19
C ASP A 15 11.35 -14.19 -17.18
N VAL A 16 11.21 -14.52 -15.90
CA VAL A 16 11.83 -13.81 -14.79
C VAL A 16 12.97 -14.66 -14.23
N LYS A 17 14.12 -13.99 -14.02
CA LYS A 17 15.28 -14.52 -13.30
C LYS A 17 15.17 -14.15 -11.83
N GLY A 18 15.48 -15.10 -10.94
CA GLY A 18 15.40 -14.90 -9.49
C GLY A 18 14.11 -15.41 -8.85
N PRO A 19 13.92 -15.19 -7.55
CA PRO A 19 12.73 -15.63 -6.82
C PRO A 19 11.50 -14.88 -7.32
N VAL A 20 10.40 -15.60 -7.49
CA VAL A 20 9.11 -15.02 -7.86
C VAL A 20 8.16 -15.12 -6.68
N GLN A 21 7.42 -14.05 -6.44
CA GLN A 21 6.46 -13.94 -5.36
C GLN A 21 5.14 -13.40 -5.89
N ALA A 22 4.03 -13.87 -5.33
CA ALA A 22 2.71 -13.34 -5.63
C ALA A 22 1.98 -13.00 -4.33
N LEU A 23 1.24 -11.89 -4.34
CA LEU A 23 0.48 -11.43 -3.17
C LEU A 23 -1.02 -11.46 -3.47
N LEU A 24 -1.78 -12.06 -2.57
CA LEU A 24 -3.24 -12.05 -2.53
C LEU A 24 -3.72 -11.30 -1.30
N THR A 25 -4.92 -10.71 -1.36
CA THR A 25 -5.59 -10.06 -0.21
C THR A 25 -7.08 -10.42 -0.19
N ASP A 26 -7.71 -10.27 0.97
CA ASP A 26 -9.14 -10.55 1.20
C ASP A 26 -10.02 -9.28 1.26
N ARG A 27 -9.49 -8.08 0.97
CA ARG A 27 -10.16 -6.77 1.19
C ARG A 27 -10.64 -6.49 2.63
N ASN A 28 -10.32 -7.34 3.59
CA ASN A 28 -10.43 -7.10 5.04
C ASN A 28 -9.07 -6.76 5.66
N GLY A 29 -7.99 -6.86 4.88
CA GLY A 29 -6.64 -6.49 5.28
C GLY A 29 -5.71 -7.70 5.41
N SER A 30 -6.22 -8.92 5.43
CA SER A 30 -5.38 -10.12 5.45
C SER A 30 -4.68 -10.27 4.10
N TYR A 31 -3.52 -10.92 4.09
CA TYR A 31 -2.79 -11.20 2.85
C TYR A 31 -2.11 -12.56 2.87
N PHE A 32 -1.86 -13.09 1.67
CA PHE A 32 -1.04 -14.27 1.46
C PHE A 32 0.06 -13.93 0.48
N LEU A 33 1.30 -13.98 0.96
CA LEU A 33 2.50 -13.82 0.14
C LEU A 33 3.01 -15.21 -0.21
N TRP A 34 2.74 -15.64 -1.44
CA TRP A 34 3.14 -16.95 -1.92
C TRP A 34 4.51 -16.89 -2.57
N GLU A 35 5.43 -17.70 -2.08
CA GLU A 35 6.80 -17.85 -2.58
C GLU A 35 7.06 -19.31 -2.95
N ASP A 36 7.98 -19.55 -3.89
CA ASP A 36 8.43 -20.92 -4.21
C ASP A 36 9.25 -21.55 -3.09
N SER A 37 9.96 -20.70 -2.36
CA SER A 37 10.71 -21.05 -1.16
C SER A 37 10.65 -19.88 -0.20
N PRO A 38 10.57 -20.09 1.14
CA PRO A 38 10.58 -19.00 2.10
C PRO A 38 11.90 -18.22 2.01
N THR A 39 11.90 -17.04 1.40
CA THR A 39 13.09 -16.18 1.34
C THR A 39 13.01 -15.01 2.32
N THR A 40 11.81 -14.73 2.82
CA THR A 40 11.52 -13.64 3.75
C THR A 40 10.54 -14.08 4.83
N ARG A 41 10.73 -13.58 6.06
CA ARG A 41 9.79 -13.81 7.17
C ARG A 41 8.40 -13.20 6.93
N TYR A 42 8.28 -12.33 5.93
CA TYR A 42 7.01 -11.72 5.52
C TYR A 42 6.24 -12.58 4.52
N GLY A 43 6.79 -13.72 4.11
CA GLY A 43 6.12 -14.78 3.36
C GLY A 43 5.05 -15.50 4.18
N GLY A 44 4.08 -16.09 3.49
CA GLY A 44 3.02 -16.88 4.09
C GLY A 44 1.69 -16.16 4.26
N PHE A 45 0.81 -16.72 5.10
CA PHE A 45 -0.54 -16.23 5.35
C PHE A 45 -0.59 -15.37 6.61
N PHE A 46 -1.03 -14.13 6.43
CA PHE A 46 -1.23 -13.14 7.48
C PHE A 46 -2.69 -12.78 7.59
N TRP A 47 -3.19 -12.75 8.82
CA TRP A 47 -4.55 -12.38 9.17
C TRP A 47 -4.56 -11.00 9.83
N TYR A 48 -5.38 -10.09 9.29
CA TYR A 48 -5.61 -8.79 9.92
C TYR A 48 -6.82 -8.86 10.84
N ASP A 49 -6.57 -8.73 12.15
CA ASP A 49 -7.63 -8.65 13.14
C ASP A 49 -8.19 -7.23 13.18
N VAL A 50 -9.33 -7.05 12.53
CA VAL A 50 -9.96 -5.74 12.41
C VAL A 50 -10.34 -5.16 13.78
N SER A 51 -10.64 -5.99 14.78
CA SER A 51 -11.02 -5.53 16.12
C SER A 51 -9.86 -4.88 16.86
N SER A 52 -8.68 -5.50 16.81
CA SER A 52 -7.47 -4.97 17.46
C SER A 52 -6.62 -4.10 16.54
N LYS A 53 -6.95 -4.05 15.24
CA LYS A 53 -6.17 -3.40 14.17
C LYS A 53 -4.73 -3.93 14.08
N LYS A 54 -4.53 -5.19 14.45
CA LYS A 54 -3.22 -5.86 14.43
C LYS A 54 -3.13 -6.88 13.30
N MET A 55 -1.93 -7.02 12.76
CA MET A 55 -1.61 -8.04 11.76
C MET A 55 -0.93 -9.22 12.45
N PHE A 56 -1.41 -10.44 12.19
CA PHE A 56 -0.82 -11.68 12.70
C PHE A 56 -0.33 -12.53 11.54
N LYS A 57 0.93 -12.98 11.59
CA LYS A 57 1.36 -14.11 10.77
C LYS A 57 0.72 -15.37 11.34
N ILE A 58 0.26 -16.26 10.46
CA ILE A 58 -0.42 -17.50 10.85
C ILE A 58 0.34 -18.69 10.28
N ILE A 59 0.43 -18.74 8.96
CA ILE A 59 1.11 -19.81 8.23
C ILE A 59 2.37 -19.22 7.65
N GLU A 60 3.50 -19.87 7.89
CA GLU A 60 4.76 -19.51 7.26
C GLU A 60 4.78 -19.94 5.79
N HIS A 61 4.54 -21.23 5.54
CA HIS A 61 4.68 -21.76 4.20
C HIS A 61 3.72 -22.92 3.98
N ILE A 62 3.26 -23.02 2.74
CA ILE A 62 2.40 -24.11 2.26
C ILE A 62 2.98 -24.59 0.93
N ASN A 63 3.18 -25.89 0.82
CA ASN A 63 3.76 -26.51 -0.36
C ASN A 63 3.19 -27.89 -0.59
N GLN A 64 2.94 -28.21 -1.86
CA GLN A 64 2.67 -29.57 -2.25
C GLN A 64 3.92 -30.44 -2.03
N LYS A 65 3.74 -31.63 -1.47
CA LYS A 65 4.82 -32.60 -1.26
C LYS A 65 5.16 -33.30 -2.57
N GLY A 66 6.46 -33.48 -2.82
CA GLY A 66 6.94 -34.22 -4.00
C GLY A 66 6.69 -33.53 -5.34
N THR A 67 6.41 -32.22 -5.35
CA THR A 67 6.30 -31.46 -6.60
C THR A 67 7.65 -31.19 -7.23
N GLU A 68 7.69 -31.34 -8.55
CA GLU A 68 8.76 -30.78 -9.38
C GLU A 68 8.85 -29.27 -9.20
N LYS A 69 10.02 -28.71 -9.52
CA LYS A 69 10.25 -27.27 -9.49
C LYS A 69 9.19 -26.56 -10.33
N MET A 70 8.49 -25.60 -9.73
CA MET A 70 7.51 -24.78 -10.44
C MET A 70 8.20 -24.02 -11.58
N THR A 71 7.60 -24.09 -12.77
CA THR A 71 8.14 -23.48 -13.99
C THR A 71 7.33 -22.27 -14.43
N GLU A 72 6.03 -22.24 -14.09
CA GLU A 72 5.09 -21.19 -14.44
C GLU A 72 4.29 -20.70 -13.22
N ILE A 73 4.10 -19.38 -13.15
CA ILE A 73 3.13 -18.73 -12.28
C ILE A 73 2.18 -17.86 -13.10
N MET A 74 0.89 -17.97 -12.80
CA MET A 74 -0.17 -17.25 -13.48
C MET A 74 -0.98 -16.43 -12.47
N ASN A 75 -1.15 -15.14 -12.75
CA ASN A 75 -2.01 -14.23 -12.00
C ASN A 75 -3.18 -13.78 -12.88
N ASP A 76 -4.41 -14.15 -12.50
CA ASP A 76 -5.64 -13.67 -13.16
C ASP A 76 -6.38 -12.58 -12.37
N PHE A 77 -5.71 -12.00 -11.36
CA PHE A 77 -6.21 -11.00 -10.41
C PHE A 77 -7.27 -11.48 -9.42
N CYS A 78 -7.85 -12.67 -9.64
CA CYS A 78 -8.71 -13.36 -8.69
C CYS A 78 -7.90 -14.36 -7.87
N MET A 79 -7.02 -15.12 -8.51
CA MET A 79 -6.23 -16.19 -7.91
C MET A 79 -4.86 -16.31 -8.56
N ILE A 80 -3.94 -16.92 -7.80
CA ILE A 80 -2.61 -17.26 -8.29
C ILE A 80 -2.59 -18.76 -8.57
N ARG A 81 -2.06 -19.16 -9.72
CA ARG A 81 -1.81 -20.57 -10.06
C ARG A 81 -0.33 -20.79 -10.31
N ARG A 82 0.18 -21.92 -9.85
CA ARG A 82 1.54 -22.40 -10.15
C ARG A 82 1.45 -23.75 -10.85
N ARG A 83 2.39 -24.00 -11.77
CA ARG A 83 2.51 -25.26 -12.50
C ARG A 83 3.96 -25.71 -12.56
N GLY A 84 4.17 -27.02 -12.42
CA GLY A 84 5.45 -27.70 -12.56
C GLY A 84 5.21 -29.15 -12.98
N GLY A 85 5.73 -29.53 -14.15
CA GLY A 85 5.45 -30.84 -14.76
C GLY A 85 3.94 -31.10 -14.89
N TYR A 86 3.48 -32.21 -14.31
CA TYR A 86 2.05 -32.60 -14.28
C TYR A 86 1.29 -32.09 -13.04
N SER A 87 1.96 -31.36 -12.14
CA SER A 87 1.35 -30.80 -10.94
C SER A 87 0.95 -29.35 -11.15
N GLY A 88 -0.20 -28.99 -10.60
CA GLY A 88 -0.68 -27.62 -10.57
C GLY A 88 -1.34 -27.33 -9.24
N GLU A 89 -1.15 -26.12 -8.76
CA GLU A 89 -1.74 -25.64 -7.51
C GLU A 89 -2.22 -24.22 -7.68
N ALA A 90 -3.14 -23.81 -6.82
CA ALA A 90 -3.66 -22.45 -6.82
C ALA A 90 -4.02 -21.96 -5.43
N ALA A 91 -3.91 -20.65 -5.24
CA ALA A 91 -4.29 -19.97 -4.02
C ALA A 91 -5.30 -18.86 -4.33
N PHE A 92 -6.30 -18.71 -3.46
CA PHE A 92 -7.36 -17.72 -3.52
C PHE A 92 -7.68 -17.21 -2.11
N MET A 93 -7.84 -15.89 -1.96
CA MET A 93 -8.34 -15.28 -0.72
C MET A 93 -9.72 -14.69 -1.00
N PRO A 94 -10.81 -15.30 -0.50
CA PRO A 94 -12.14 -14.80 -0.75
C PRO A 94 -12.36 -13.43 -0.10
N SER A 95 -12.89 -12.47 -0.88
CA SER A 95 -13.19 -11.13 -0.37
C SER A 95 -14.10 -11.17 0.85
N GLY A 96 -13.74 -10.43 1.89
CA GLY A 96 -14.50 -10.33 3.14
C GLY A 96 -14.36 -11.52 4.08
N ARG A 97 -13.45 -12.47 3.82
CA ARG A 97 -13.26 -13.69 4.63
C ARG A 97 -11.84 -13.77 5.18
N SER A 98 -11.70 -14.17 6.43
CA SER A 98 -10.40 -14.37 7.09
C SER A 98 -9.83 -15.74 6.74
N SER A 99 -9.75 -16.03 5.44
CA SER A 99 -9.52 -17.36 4.93
C SER A 99 -8.63 -17.41 3.69
N LEU A 100 -7.82 -18.46 3.60
CA LEU A 100 -7.02 -18.83 2.44
C LEU A 100 -7.53 -20.16 1.88
N VAL A 101 -7.77 -20.21 0.58
CA VAL A 101 -8.16 -21.43 -0.14
C VAL A 101 -6.99 -21.88 -1.02
N CYS A 102 -6.52 -23.09 -0.81
CA CYS A 102 -5.49 -23.73 -1.63
C CYS A 102 -6.08 -24.93 -2.37
N THR A 103 -5.87 -25.04 -3.68
CA THR A 103 -6.38 -26.16 -4.49
C THR A 103 -5.27 -26.82 -5.28
N LEU A 104 -5.40 -28.12 -5.50
CA LEU A 104 -4.49 -28.94 -6.31
C LEU A 104 -5.19 -29.42 -7.58
N SER A 105 -4.45 -29.54 -8.67
CA SER A 105 -4.95 -30.05 -9.96
C SER A 105 -5.37 -31.52 -9.90
N ARG A 106 -4.79 -32.26 -8.95
CA ARG A 106 -5.04 -33.67 -8.63
C ARG A 106 -4.93 -33.86 -7.11
N THR A 107 -5.51 -34.93 -6.58
CA THR A 107 -5.33 -35.28 -5.17
C THR A 107 -3.85 -35.41 -4.85
N GLY A 108 -3.41 -34.77 -3.77
CA GLY A 108 -2.01 -34.76 -3.35
C GLY A 108 -1.89 -34.46 -1.86
N GLU A 109 -0.65 -34.44 -1.38
CA GLU A 109 -0.32 -34.04 -0.01
C GLU A 109 0.20 -32.60 0.01
N MET A 110 -0.31 -31.80 0.94
CA MET A 110 0.09 -30.43 1.18
C MET A 110 0.68 -30.32 2.57
N GLU A 111 1.96 -29.96 2.65
CA GLU A 111 2.64 -29.67 3.91
C GLU A 111 2.43 -28.21 4.28
N PHE A 112 2.29 -27.94 5.58
CA PHE A 112 2.15 -26.58 6.09
C PHE A 112 3.00 -26.35 7.35
N PHE A 113 3.58 -25.17 7.41
CA PHE A 113 4.46 -24.71 8.49
C PHE A 113 3.84 -23.50 9.18
N LEU A 114 3.88 -23.47 10.51
CA LEU A 114 3.29 -22.42 11.34
C LEU A 114 4.36 -21.50 11.92
N ASP A 115 4.07 -20.21 11.91
CA ASP A 115 4.79 -19.18 12.67
C ASP A 115 3.76 -18.14 13.13
N VAL A 116 2.92 -18.55 14.07
CA VAL A 116 1.85 -17.68 14.57
C VAL A 116 2.47 -16.61 15.47
N LYS A 117 2.29 -15.35 15.11
CA LYS A 117 2.79 -14.19 15.86
C LYS A 117 2.17 -12.88 15.39
N GLU A 118 2.17 -11.85 16.22
CA GLU A 118 1.97 -10.47 15.74
C GLU A 118 3.10 -10.09 14.77
N SER A 119 2.79 -9.36 13.70
CA SER A 119 3.70 -9.17 12.55
C SER A 119 5.09 -8.64 12.96
N PHE A 120 5.12 -7.73 13.94
CA PHE A 120 6.35 -7.12 14.45
C PHE A 120 6.93 -7.82 15.69
N ASP A 121 6.24 -8.81 16.27
CA ASP A 121 6.78 -9.60 17.37
C ASP A 121 7.91 -10.50 16.86
N SER A 122 9.13 -10.27 17.37
CA SER A 122 10.32 -11.02 16.98
C SER A 122 10.72 -12.08 18.02
N ARG A 123 10.03 -12.16 19.16
CA ARG A 123 10.32 -13.13 20.23
C ARG A 123 10.18 -14.57 19.73
N GLU A 124 11.15 -15.43 20.05
CA GLU A 124 11.19 -16.84 19.65
C GLU A 124 10.44 -17.74 20.64
N TRP A 125 10.36 -17.35 21.92
CA TRP A 125 9.84 -18.19 22.99
C TRP A 125 8.38 -17.88 23.34
N GLY A 126 7.79 -18.71 24.22
CA GLY A 126 6.40 -18.57 24.65
C GLY A 126 5.35 -18.88 23.57
N ARG A 127 5.73 -19.62 22.51
CA ARG A 127 4.84 -20.04 21.42
C ARG A 127 4.32 -21.46 21.69
N HIS A 128 3.04 -21.58 22.04
CA HIS A 128 2.42 -22.88 22.34
C HIS A 128 1.39 -23.24 21.27
N TYR A 129 1.49 -24.46 20.75
CA TYR A 129 0.58 -25.00 19.75
C TYR A 129 -0.10 -26.27 20.29
N ALA A 130 -1.39 -26.39 20.04
CA ALA A 130 -2.13 -27.63 20.21
C ALA A 130 -2.89 -27.93 18.92
N ILE A 131 -2.56 -29.06 18.29
CA ILE A 131 -3.19 -29.51 17.04
C ILE A 131 -4.15 -30.65 17.36
N THR A 132 -5.36 -30.56 16.86
CA THR A 132 -6.43 -31.56 17.06
C THR A 132 -7.19 -31.77 15.76
N GLU A 133 -7.89 -32.89 15.65
CA GLU A 133 -8.83 -33.12 14.57
C GLU A 133 -10.23 -33.21 15.16
N GLU A 134 -11.10 -32.28 14.79
CA GLU A 134 -12.44 -32.13 15.38
C GLU A 134 -13.47 -31.88 14.28
N LYS A 135 -14.53 -32.68 14.26
CA LYS A 135 -15.68 -32.51 13.36
C LYS A 135 -15.26 -32.40 11.87
N GLY A 136 -14.20 -33.07 11.40
CA GLY A 136 -13.73 -32.97 10.02
C GLY A 136 -12.88 -31.71 9.70
N CYS A 137 -12.34 -31.05 10.71
CA CYS A 137 -11.31 -30.03 10.57
C CYS A 137 -10.06 -30.40 11.35
N VAL A 138 -8.89 -30.06 10.82
CA VAL A 138 -7.69 -29.90 11.66
C VAL A 138 -7.77 -28.54 12.33
N VAL A 139 -7.70 -28.50 13.66
CA VAL A 139 -7.78 -27.27 14.45
C VAL A 139 -6.46 -27.08 15.18
N VAL A 140 -5.82 -25.95 14.91
CA VAL A 140 -4.62 -25.48 15.59
C VAL A 140 -5.01 -24.36 16.54
N ARG A 141 -4.87 -24.59 17.84
CA ARG A 141 -4.88 -23.53 18.85
C ARG A 141 -3.45 -23.04 19.05
N PHE A 142 -3.25 -21.75 18.85
CA PHE A 142 -2.03 -21.06 19.24
C PHE A 142 -2.29 -20.23 20.48
N THR A 143 -1.33 -20.24 21.41
CA THR A 143 -1.33 -19.37 22.59
C THR A 143 0.05 -18.77 22.76
N LYS A 144 0.13 -17.43 22.73
CA LYS A 144 1.33 -16.68 23.07
C LYS A 144 1.37 -16.44 24.57
N ARG A 145 2.50 -16.76 25.20
CA ARG A 145 2.80 -16.46 26.59
C ARG A 145 4.10 -15.68 26.71
N THR A 146 4.26 -14.92 27.78
CA THR A 146 5.55 -14.33 28.14
C THR A 146 6.56 -15.41 28.50
N ASP A 147 7.83 -15.15 28.24
CA ASP A 147 8.91 -16.07 28.58
C ASP A 147 10.10 -15.30 29.18
N GLY A 148 10.50 -15.65 30.40
CA GLY A 148 11.60 -15.00 31.12
C GLY A 148 12.96 -14.89 30.41
N ARG A 149 13.15 -15.57 29.27
CA ARG A 149 14.34 -15.38 28.40
C ARG A 149 14.28 -14.12 27.55
N GLU A 150 13.09 -13.61 27.26
CA GLU A 150 12.84 -12.48 26.37
C GLU A 150 11.96 -11.39 27.01
N ASP A 151 11.28 -11.70 28.12
CA ASP A 151 10.35 -10.83 28.82
C ASP A 151 10.68 -10.73 30.33
N GLY A 152 10.17 -9.69 30.99
CA GLY A 152 10.29 -9.52 32.45
C GLY A 152 9.34 -10.42 33.27
N SER A 153 8.45 -11.18 32.62
CA SER A 153 7.55 -12.14 33.24
C SER A 153 7.60 -13.50 32.53
N HIS A 154 7.09 -14.55 33.14
CA HIS A 154 7.10 -15.90 32.58
C HIS A 154 5.71 -16.55 32.68
N GLY A 155 5.24 -17.14 31.58
CA GLY A 155 4.03 -17.95 31.52
C GLY A 155 2.71 -17.17 31.45
N GLN A 156 2.71 -15.84 31.41
CA GLN A 156 1.48 -15.05 31.32
C GLN A 156 0.93 -15.09 29.90
N GLU A 157 -0.33 -15.45 29.72
CA GLU A 157 -0.98 -15.47 28.40
C GLU A 157 -1.21 -14.05 27.87
N GLU A 158 -0.70 -13.78 26.68
CA GLU A 158 -0.87 -12.50 25.98
C GLU A 158 -2.06 -12.56 25.02
N TYR A 159 -2.17 -13.63 24.21
CA TYR A 159 -3.30 -13.87 23.31
C TYR A 159 -3.36 -15.31 22.83
N SER A 160 -4.55 -15.73 22.40
CA SER A 160 -4.80 -17.01 21.75
C SER A 160 -5.50 -16.81 20.40
N LEU A 161 -5.19 -17.68 19.43
CA LEU A 161 -5.77 -17.71 18.09
C LEU A 161 -6.11 -19.15 17.69
N TYR A 162 -7.10 -19.31 16.82
CA TYR A 162 -7.49 -20.60 16.25
C TYR A 162 -7.38 -20.55 14.73
N LEU A 163 -6.65 -21.51 14.16
CA LEU A 163 -6.65 -21.82 12.74
C LEU A 163 -7.41 -23.14 12.55
N ALA A 164 -8.47 -23.11 11.75
CA ALA A 164 -9.19 -24.32 11.34
C ALA A 164 -8.89 -24.61 9.86
N ILE A 165 -8.68 -25.88 9.55
CA ILE A 165 -8.38 -26.35 8.20
C ILE A 165 -9.40 -27.43 7.81
N ALA A 166 -10.09 -27.22 6.69
CA ALA A 166 -11.09 -28.15 6.15
C ALA A 166 -10.69 -28.64 4.75
N GLY A 167 -11.27 -29.78 4.33
CA GLY A 167 -11.13 -30.32 2.97
C GLY A 167 -10.02 -31.37 2.80
N HIS A 168 -9.47 -31.86 3.90
CA HIS A 168 -8.54 -32.98 3.90
C HIS A 168 -9.28 -34.33 3.99
N ASP A 169 -8.77 -35.32 3.25
CA ASP A 169 -9.17 -36.73 3.33
C ASP A 169 -8.47 -37.42 4.50
N SER A 170 -7.23 -37.02 4.79
CA SER A 170 -6.43 -37.51 5.91
C SER A 170 -5.41 -36.47 6.36
N PHE A 171 -5.08 -36.46 7.65
CA PHE A 171 -4.07 -35.58 8.25
C PHE A 171 -2.94 -36.38 8.90
N SER A 172 -1.71 -36.11 8.49
CA SER A 172 -0.49 -36.68 9.09
C SER A 172 0.20 -35.63 9.94
N ARG A 173 0.11 -35.78 11.26
CA ARG A 173 0.71 -34.88 12.25
C ARG A 173 2.23 -35.07 12.32
N ARG A 174 2.99 -33.97 12.43
CA ARG A 174 4.46 -33.97 12.58
C ARG A 174 4.93 -33.25 13.84
N GLU A 175 4.46 -32.02 14.06
CA GLU A 175 4.81 -31.15 15.22
C GLU A 175 6.32 -31.00 15.47
N GLU A 176 7.10 -30.77 14.40
CA GLU A 176 8.56 -30.63 14.50
C GLU A 176 9.00 -29.17 14.31
N TRP A 177 9.84 -28.67 15.22
CA TRP A 177 10.45 -27.35 15.06
C TRP A 177 11.65 -27.43 14.12
N THR A 178 11.66 -26.57 13.10
CA THR A 178 12.77 -26.47 12.15
C THR A 178 13.23 -25.03 12.05
N ARG A 179 14.55 -24.83 12.06
CA ARG A 179 15.14 -23.52 11.78
C ARG A 179 15.02 -23.19 10.30
N ARG A 180 14.46 -22.02 9.98
CA ARG A 180 14.40 -21.45 8.64
C ARG A 180 15.36 -20.28 8.53
N GLU A 181 15.96 -20.15 7.35
CA GLU A 181 16.87 -19.07 6.99
C GLU A 181 16.23 -18.24 5.90
N TYR A 182 16.22 -16.92 6.08
CA TYR A 182 15.59 -15.96 5.19
C TYR A 182 16.67 -15.19 4.43
N ALA A 183 17.07 -15.71 3.27
CA ALA A 183 18.15 -15.14 2.47
C ALA A 183 17.90 -13.66 2.11
N ALA A 184 16.67 -13.30 1.71
CA ALA A 184 16.33 -11.93 1.36
C ALA A 184 16.36 -11.00 2.57
N ASP A 185 16.00 -11.50 3.76
CA ASP A 185 16.05 -10.73 5.01
C ASP A 185 17.49 -10.49 5.46
N ARG A 186 18.35 -11.50 5.30
CA ARG A 186 19.78 -11.40 5.58
C ARG A 186 20.45 -10.41 4.64
N GLU A 187 20.16 -10.52 3.35
CA GLU A 187 20.73 -9.66 2.30
C GLU A 187 20.40 -8.19 2.50
N ARG A 188 19.21 -7.88 3.01
CA ARG A 188 18.79 -6.50 3.33
C ARG A 188 19.12 -6.03 4.75
N ASN A 189 19.82 -6.83 5.54
CA ASN A 189 20.12 -6.57 6.95
C ASN A 189 18.86 -6.31 7.82
N SER A 190 17.85 -7.17 7.68
CA SER A 190 16.55 -7.11 8.38
C SER A 190 16.45 -8.23 9.44
N PRO A 191 17.06 -8.10 10.63
CA PRO A 191 17.02 -9.14 11.65
C PRO A 191 15.64 -9.30 12.30
N PRO A 192 15.27 -10.51 12.79
CA PRO A 192 15.98 -11.77 12.54
C PRO A 192 15.86 -12.23 11.08
N SER A 193 16.97 -12.74 10.55
CA SER A 193 17.08 -13.38 9.23
C SER A 193 17.03 -14.90 9.31
N SER A 194 16.71 -15.44 10.49
CA SER A 194 16.45 -16.86 10.72
C SER A 194 15.44 -17.03 11.86
N ARG A 195 14.61 -18.08 11.82
CA ARG A 195 13.57 -18.32 12.83
C ARG A 195 13.24 -19.80 12.94
N TYR A 196 12.92 -20.28 14.15
CA TYR A 196 12.31 -21.60 14.28
C TYR A 196 10.82 -21.53 13.95
N VAL A 197 10.37 -22.43 13.08
CA VAL A 197 8.96 -22.57 12.68
C VAL A 197 8.49 -24.01 12.92
N LEU A 198 7.19 -24.20 13.16
CA LEU A 198 6.63 -25.51 13.47
C LEU A 198 6.12 -26.17 12.19
N GLY A 199 6.74 -27.27 11.77
CA GLY A 199 6.17 -28.20 10.79
C GLY A 199 4.99 -28.94 11.38
N ALA A 200 3.78 -28.44 11.14
CA ALA A 200 2.56 -28.93 11.78
C ALA A 200 2.15 -30.33 11.28
N GLY A 201 2.22 -30.54 9.97
CA GLY A 201 1.90 -31.82 9.35
C GLY A 201 1.61 -31.72 7.85
N SER A 202 1.04 -32.77 7.29
CA SER A 202 0.56 -32.81 5.90
C SER A 202 -0.91 -33.17 5.80
N LEU A 203 -1.59 -32.55 4.83
CA LEU A 203 -3.00 -32.75 4.51
C LEU A 203 -3.10 -33.42 3.15
N LYS A 204 -3.78 -34.57 3.08
CA LYS A 204 -4.09 -35.21 1.80
C LYS A 204 -5.44 -34.74 1.31
N GLY A 205 -5.56 -34.40 0.04
CA GLY A 205 -6.82 -33.90 -0.54
C GLY A 205 -6.61 -33.13 -1.84
N ARG A 206 -7.65 -32.41 -2.26
CA ARG A 206 -7.65 -31.61 -3.51
C ARG A 206 -7.91 -30.12 -3.27
N ALA A 207 -8.64 -29.76 -2.22
CA ALA A 207 -8.95 -28.38 -1.88
C ALA A 207 -8.92 -28.23 -0.36
N PHE A 208 -8.19 -27.23 0.12
CA PHE A 208 -7.99 -26.97 1.53
C PHE A 208 -8.39 -25.53 1.83
N VAL A 209 -9.16 -25.34 2.90
CA VAL A 209 -9.55 -24.01 3.38
C VAL A 209 -8.95 -23.79 4.76
N PHE A 210 -8.15 -22.75 4.89
CA PHE A 210 -7.50 -22.30 6.12
C PHE A 210 -8.22 -21.06 6.63
N SER A 211 -8.92 -21.13 7.75
CA SER A 211 -9.69 -20.01 8.32
C SER A 211 -9.22 -19.68 9.72
N VAL A 212 -9.13 -18.39 10.04
CA VAL A 212 -8.54 -17.91 11.30
C VAL A 212 -9.56 -17.08 12.09
N SER A 213 -9.60 -17.29 13.40
CA SER A 213 -10.42 -16.50 14.31
C SER A 213 -9.85 -16.53 15.74
N ARG A 214 -10.31 -15.60 16.58
CA ARG A 214 -10.12 -15.66 18.04
C ARG A 214 -11.00 -16.72 18.71
N ASP A 215 -12.07 -17.13 18.02
CA ASP A 215 -13.01 -18.15 18.50
C ASP A 215 -12.90 -19.44 17.67
N LYS A 216 -12.83 -20.57 18.37
CA LYS A 216 -12.63 -21.90 17.75
C LYS A 216 -13.78 -22.27 16.81
N GLU A 217 -15.02 -22.13 17.27
CA GLU A 217 -16.19 -22.57 16.52
C GLU A 217 -16.41 -21.68 15.28
N ASN A 218 -16.13 -20.37 15.38
CA ASN A 218 -16.14 -19.46 14.23
C ASN A 218 -15.11 -19.84 13.17
N ALA A 219 -13.86 -20.15 13.56
CA ALA A 219 -12.83 -20.60 12.61
C ALA A 219 -13.28 -21.88 11.88
N MET A 220 -13.78 -22.88 12.63
CA MET A 220 -14.25 -24.15 12.07
C MET A 220 -15.47 -23.97 11.16
N LYS A 221 -16.44 -23.15 11.57
CA LYS A 221 -17.64 -22.87 10.79
C LYS A 221 -17.29 -22.19 9.46
N GLU A 222 -16.38 -21.22 9.48
CA GLU A 222 -15.93 -20.53 8.27
C GLU A 222 -15.20 -21.50 7.32
N ALA A 223 -14.23 -22.28 7.82
CA ALA A 223 -13.46 -23.22 7.01
C ALA A 223 -14.35 -24.21 6.26
N LYS A 224 -15.30 -24.84 6.98
CA LYS A 224 -16.23 -25.80 6.39
C LYS A 224 -17.19 -25.16 5.41
N SER A 225 -17.77 -24.02 5.79
CA SER A 225 -18.73 -23.31 4.93
C SER A 225 -18.06 -22.90 3.61
N LEU A 226 -16.83 -22.40 3.67
CA LEU A 226 -16.10 -21.95 2.49
C LEU A 226 -15.67 -23.09 1.58
N LEU A 227 -15.45 -24.29 2.09
CA LEU A 227 -15.08 -25.46 1.26
C LEU A 227 -16.11 -25.72 0.15
N GLY A 228 -17.41 -25.55 0.44
CA GLY A 228 -18.47 -25.67 -0.57
C GLY A 228 -18.74 -24.38 -1.37
N LEU A 229 -18.42 -23.22 -0.80
CA LEU A 229 -18.78 -21.91 -1.38
C LEU A 229 -17.68 -21.27 -2.24
N TYR A 230 -16.41 -21.65 -2.05
CA TYR A 230 -15.29 -20.98 -2.72
C TYR A 230 -15.41 -20.97 -4.27
N PRO A 231 -15.91 -22.00 -4.97
CA PRO A 231 -16.01 -21.95 -6.43
C PRO A 231 -17.00 -20.86 -6.90
N ARG A 232 -18.07 -20.64 -6.13
CA ARG A 232 -19.04 -19.58 -6.38
C ARG A 232 -18.41 -18.21 -6.09
N MET A 233 -17.76 -18.05 -4.94
CA MET A 233 -17.12 -16.78 -4.56
C MET A 233 -16.03 -16.36 -5.55
N MET A 234 -15.28 -17.33 -6.09
CA MET A 234 -14.29 -17.07 -7.15
C MET A 234 -14.95 -16.50 -8.42
N LYS A 235 -16.09 -17.05 -8.84
CA LYS A 235 -16.85 -16.50 -9.98
C LYS A 235 -17.40 -15.10 -9.69
N GLU A 236 -17.89 -14.87 -8.49
CA GLU A 236 -18.37 -13.55 -8.06
C GLU A 236 -17.23 -12.51 -8.07
N GLU A 237 -16.04 -12.89 -7.61
CA GLU A 237 -14.85 -12.04 -7.64
C GLU A 237 -14.40 -11.73 -9.08
N GLU A 238 -14.37 -12.73 -9.96
CA GLU A 238 -14.07 -12.53 -11.37
C GLU A 238 -15.07 -11.57 -12.04
N GLN A 239 -16.36 -11.72 -11.75
CA GLN A 239 -17.41 -10.82 -12.23
C GLN A 239 -17.22 -9.39 -11.70
N SER A 240 -16.86 -9.24 -10.43
CA SER A 240 -16.55 -7.95 -9.82
C SER A 240 -15.38 -7.25 -10.53
N LEU A 241 -14.28 -7.96 -10.76
CA LEU A 241 -13.12 -7.40 -11.47
C LEU A 241 -13.46 -7.01 -12.91
N ARG A 242 -14.26 -7.82 -13.61
CA ARG A 242 -14.77 -7.49 -14.94
C ARG A 242 -15.68 -6.26 -14.93
N ALA A 243 -16.51 -6.10 -13.90
CA ALA A 243 -17.37 -4.92 -13.74
C ALA A 243 -16.52 -3.66 -13.53
N LEU A 244 -15.49 -3.72 -12.68
CA LEU A 244 -14.55 -2.61 -12.49
C LEU A 244 -13.82 -2.24 -13.79
N ALA A 245 -13.36 -3.24 -14.56
CA ALA A 245 -12.68 -3.01 -15.83
C ALA A 245 -13.56 -2.41 -16.94
N ARG A 246 -14.89 -2.46 -16.78
CA ARG A 246 -15.88 -1.87 -17.70
C ARG A 246 -16.22 -0.42 -17.35
N GLN A 247 -15.75 0.12 -16.23
CA GLN A 247 -15.93 1.54 -15.91
C GLN A 247 -15.37 2.40 -17.07
N LYS A 248 -16.10 3.45 -17.46
CA LYS A 248 -15.87 4.22 -18.70
C LYS A 248 -14.40 4.63 -18.90
N ASN A 249 -13.79 5.17 -17.87
CA ASN A 249 -12.41 5.65 -17.86
C ASN A 249 -11.38 4.51 -17.97
N VAL A 250 -11.67 3.35 -17.37
CA VAL A 250 -10.81 2.15 -17.44
C VAL A 250 -10.96 1.51 -18.82
N ALA A 251 -12.19 1.35 -19.30
CA ALA A 251 -12.49 0.80 -20.61
C ALA A 251 -11.82 1.58 -21.73
N LEU A 252 -11.79 2.92 -21.65
CA LEU A 252 -11.11 3.80 -22.62
C LEU A 252 -9.63 3.45 -22.79
N VAL A 253 -8.91 3.24 -21.68
CA VAL A 253 -7.50 2.84 -21.72
C VAL A 253 -7.35 1.44 -22.33
N LEU A 254 -8.22 0.51 -21.96
CA LEU A 254 -8.15 -0.88 -22.44
C LEU A 254 -8.52 -1.04 -23.92
N SER A 255 -9.36 -0.14 -24.46
CA SER A 255 -9.75 -0.11 -25.86
C SER A 255 -8.81 0.71 -26.75
N SER A 256 -7.96 1.57 -26.18
CA SER A 256 -7.06 2.42 -26.97
C SER A 256 -6.07 1.59 -27.79
N SER A 257 -5.99 1.86 -29.09
CA SER A 257 -4.99 1.29 -29.99
C SER A 257 -3.60 1.91 -29.81
N GLU A 258 -3.52 3.08 -29.18
CA GLU A 258 -2.26 3.79 -28.93
C GLU A 258 -1.47 3.18 -27.76
N VAL A 259 -2.17 2.48 -26.85
CA VAL A 259 -1.56 1.87 -25.66
C VAL A 259 -1.21 0.41 -25.94
N SER A 260 0.04 0.03 -25.72
CA SER A 260 0.50 -1.36 -25.85
C SER A 260 -0.23 -2.33 -24.90
N GLU A 261 -0.27 -3.62 -25.23
CA GLU A 261 -0.92 -4.62 -24.37
C GLU A 261 -0.17 -4.80 -23.04
N GLU A 262 1.14 -4.64 -23.03
CA GLU A 262 1.96 -4.60 -21.81
C GLU A 262 1.59 -3.41 -20.93
N ALA A 263 1.41 -2.23 -21.51
CA ALA A 263 1.00 -1.04 -20.76
C ALA A 263 -0.42 -1.18 -20.22
N LYS A 264 -1.36 -1.76 -21.00
CA LYS A 264 -2.71 -2.09 -20.52
C LYS A 264 -2.68 -3.08 -19.35
N MET A 265 -1.86 -4.12 -19.44
CA MET A 265 -1.72 -5.09 -18.36
C MET A 265 -1.07 -4.47 -17.11
N ALA A 266 -0.09 -3.58 -17.29
CA ALA A 266 0.51 -2.82 -16.19
C ALA A 266 -0.52 -1.90 -15.53
N PHE A 267 -1.35 -1.22 -16.31
CA PHE A 267 -2.46 -0.40 -15.81
C PHE A 267 -3.47 -1.23 -15.02
N LEU A 268 -3.94 -2.37 -15.54
CA LEU A 268 -4.82 -3.30 -14.82
C LEU A 268 -4.18 -3.78 -13.51
N SER A 269 -2.88 -4.10 -13.55
CA SER A 269 -2.16 -4.55 -12.37
C SER A 269 -2.11 -3.48 -11.29
N ALA A 270 -1.83 -2.22 -11.65
CA ALA A 270 -1.85 -1.10 -10.71
C ALA A 270 -3.25 -0.83 -10.17
N PHE A 271 -4.26 -0.84 -11.07
CA PHE A 271 -5.66 -0.59 -10.73
C PHE A 271 -6.22 -1.63 -9.77
N PHE A 272 -6.01 -2.93 -10.05
CA PHE A 272 -6.44 -3.99 -9.15
C PHE A 272 -5.58 -4.07 -7.88
N SER A 273 -4.31 -3.69 -7.91
CA SER A 273 -3.52 -3.59 -6.68
C SER A 273 -4.07 -2.50 -5.74
N LEU A 274 -4.51 -1.36 -6.29
CA LEU A 274 -5.14 -0.28 -5.52
C LEU A 274 -6.45 -0.76 -4.87
N ASP A 275 -7.30 -1.44 -5.64
CA ASP A 275 -8.52 -2.10 -5.13
C ASP A 275 -8.22 -3.10 -4.00
N ARG A 276 -7.15 -3.89 -4.14
CA ARG A 276 -6.75 -4.93 -3.18
C ARG A 276 -6.13 -4.40 -1.90
N LEU A 277 -5.61 -3.17 -1.89
CA LEU A 277 -5.10 -2.48 -0.70
C LEU A 277 -6.21 -1.76 0.08
N ALA A 278 -7.39 -1.57 -0.52
CA ALA A 278 -8.54 -1.00 0.15
C ALA A 278 -9.11 -1.99 1.19
N VAL A 279 -9.38 -1.48 2.39
CA VAL A 279 -10.01 -2.23 3.47
C VAL A 279 -11.45 -1.77 3.60
N HIS A 280 -12.39 -2.69 3.41
CA HIS A 280 -13.83 -2.37 3.33
C HIS A 280 -14.60 -2.72 4.62
N HIS A 281 -13.92 -3.22 5.65
CA HIS A 281 -14.56 -3.68 6.88
C HIS A 281 -15.21 -2.51 7.64
N GLN A 282 -16.44 -2.67 8.13
CA GLN A 282 -17.19 -1.58 8.79
C GLN A 282 -16.44 -0.92 9.95
N ALA A 283 -15.74 -1.70 10.77
CA ALA A 283 -14.97 -1.20 11.91
C ALA A 283 -13.56 -0.65 11.55
N SER A 284 -13.07 -0.88 10.33
CA SER A 284 -11.78 -0.36 9.86
C SER A 284 -11.85 -0.18 8.36
N ARG A 285 -12.09 1.07 7.93
CA ARG A 285 -12.13 1.46 6.52
C ARG A 285 -10.97 2.38 6.21
N GLY A 286 -10.35 2.16 5.07
CA GLY A 286 -9.20 2.93 4.65
C GLY A 286 -8.45 2.22 3.54
N ILE A 287 -7.21 2.64 3.35
CA ILE A 287 -6.29 2.02 2.41
C ILE A 287 -4.95 1.81 3.09
N PHE A 288 -4.43 0.59 3.03
CA PHE A 288 -3.08 0.32 3.53
C PHE A 288 -2.03 1.01 2.67
N ALA A 289 -1.03 1.58 3.32
CA ALA A 289 0.10 2.23 2.65
C ALA A 289 0.94 1.27 1.80
N GLY A 290 1.03 0.00 2.20
CA GLY A 290 1.66 -1.03 1.37
C GLY A 290 2.00 -2.31 2.12
N LEU A 291 1.70 -3.45 1.52
CA LEU A 291 1.98 -4.75 2.12
C LEU A 291 3.36 -5.29 1.68
N PRO A 292 4.12 -5.95 2.58
CA PRO A 292 3.69 -6.44 3.90
C PRO A 292 3.95 -5.48 5.09
N TRP A 293 4.73 -4.42 4.91
CA TRP A 293 5.28 -3.64 6.02
C TRP A 293 4.35 -2.57 6.60
N PHE A 294 3.53 -1.96 5.76
CA PHE A 294 2.73 -0.78 6.07
C PHE A 294 1.23 -1.09 5.95
N PHE A 295 0.74 -1.92 6.86
CA PHE A 295 -0.68 -2.24 7.01
C PHE A 295 -1.43 -1.22 7.89
N GLN A 296 -0.86 -0.03 8.10
CA GLN A 296 -1.51 1.09 8.77
C GLN A 296 -2.05 2.10 7.74
N PHE A 297 -3.01 2.91 8.15
CA PHE A 297 -3.52 4.02 7.35
C PHE A 297 -2.68 5.26 7.62
N TRP A 298 -1.74 5.53 6.71
CA TRP A 298 -0.94 6.75 6.74
C TRP A 298 -1.70 7.87 6.05
N SER A 299 -1.73 9.05 6.67
CA SER A 299 -2.53 10.19 6.21
C SER A 299 -2.16 10.60 4.80
N ARG A 300 -0.86 10.75 4.56
CA ARG A 300 -0.31 11.10 3.24
C ARG A 300 -0.72 10.09 2.19
N ASP A 301 -0.42 8.82 2.41
CA ASP A 301 -0.62 7.75 1.43
C ASP A 301 -2.10 7.59 1.11
N SER A 302 -2.96 7.67 2.13
CA SER A 302 -4.42 7.63 1.97
C SER A 302 -4.93 8.77 1.08
N LEU A 303 -4.46 10.01 1.32
CA LEU A 303 -4.94 11.20 0.61
C LEU A 303 -4.34 11.35 -0.79
N VAL A 304 -3.11 10.89 -1.01
CA VAL A 304 -2.52 10.78 -2.35
C VAL A 304 -3.31 9.76 -3.17
N ALA A 305 -3.57 8.58 -2.59
CA ALA A 305 -4.32 7.51 -3.26
C ALA A 305 -5.81 7.82 -3.45
N ALA A 306 -6.39 8.69 -2.61
CA ALA A 306 -7.83 8.99 -2.61
C ALA A 306 -8.38 9.32 -4.01
N LYS A 307 -7.68 10.14 -4.81
CA LYS A 307 -8.16 10.48 -6.17
C LYS A 307 -8.35 9.26 -7.07
N ALA A 308 -7.38 8.37 -7.11
CA ALA A 308 -7.48 7.14 -7.90
C ALA A 308 -8.45 6.15 -7.25
N LEU A 309 -8.51 6.11 -5.92
CA LEU A 309 -9.44 5.27 -5.19
C LEU A 309 -10.90 5.70 -5.41
N GLY A 310 -11.17 7.00 -5.55
CA GLY A 310 -12.51 7.55 -5.83
C GLY A 310 -13.08 7.13 -7.19
N ILE A 311 -12.22 6.73 -8.13
CA ILE A 311 -12.63 6.09 -9.39
C ILE A 311 -13.20 4.70 -9.12
N ILE A 312 -12.53 3.92 -8.27
CA ILE A 312 -12.87 2.52 -7.99
C ILE A 312 -14.02 2.43 -6.98
N HIS A 313 -13.86 3.15 -5.88
CA HIS A 313 -14.68 3.13 -4.67
C HIS A 313 -15.03 4.56 -4.21
N PRO A 314 -15.92 5.29 -4.94
CA PRO A 314 -16.27 6.68 -4.60
C PRO A 314 -16.77 6.85 -3.16
N ARG A 315 -17.50 5.86 -2.64
CA ARG A 315 -17.99 5.90 -1.26
C ARG A 315 -16.83 5.84 -0.24
N LEU A 316 -15.86 4.95 -0.46
CA LEU A 316 -14.72 4.80 0.43
C LEU A 316 -13.84 6.04 0.42
N GLU A 317 -13.63 6.63 -0.76
CA GLU A 317 -12.90 7.90 -0.90
C GLU A 317 -13.53 9.03 -0.09
N ARG A 318 -14.86 9.22 -0.18
CA ARG A 318 -15.57 10.20 0.66
C ARG A 318 -15.46 9.91 2.16
N GLU A 319 -15.53 8.65 2.56
CA GLU A 319 -15.40 8.24 3.96
C GLU A 319 -13.98 8.53 4.49
N ILE A 320 -12.94 8.26 3.68
CA ILE A 320 -11.54 8.59 3.98
C ILE A 320 -11.38 10.11 4.13
N ILE A 321 -11.86 10.91 3.17
CA ILE A 321 -11.77 12.38 3.23
C ILE A 321 -12.48 12.90 4.48
N ALA A 322 -13.69 12.43 4.78
CA ALA A 322 -14.44 12.84 5.96
C ALA A 322 -13.70 12.49 7.26
N GLN A 323 -13.11 11.29 7.36
CA GLN A 323 -12.30 10.88 8.50
C GLN A 323 -11.14 11.84 8.74
N TYR A 324 -10.41 12.24 7.69
CA TYR A 324 -9.30 13.16 7.83
C TYR A 324 -9.73 14.62 8.07
N LEU A 325 -10.89 15.07 7.55
CA LEU A 325 -11.46 16.38 7.91
C LEU A 325 -11.75 16.48 9.41
N HIS A 326 -12.21 15.40 10.05
CA HIS A 326 -12.40 15.34 11.49
C HIS A 326 -11.10 15.25 12.29
N ALA A 327 -10.01 14.80 11.67
CA ALA A 327 -8.71 14.64 12.32
C ALA A 327 -7.81 15.90 12.28
N VAL A 328 -8.29 17.02 11.71
CA VAL A 328 -7.56 18.29 11.69
C VAL A 328 -7.34 18.79 13.12
N ARG A 329 -6.06 18.94 13.49
CA ARG A 329 -5.64 19.37 14.82
C ARG A 329 -5.67 20.88 14.97
N ASP A 330 -5.44 21.35 16.19
CA ASP A 330 -5.48 22.78 16.53
C ASP A 330 -4.31 23.56 15.92
N ASP A 331 -3.17 22.92 15.72
CA ASP A 331 -2.04 23.47 14.95
C ASP A 331 -2.30 23.54 13.43
N GLY A 332 -3.45 23.05 13.00
CA GLY A 332 -3.89 23.04 11.60
C GLY A 332 -3.32 21.90 10.76
N ARG A 333 -2.54 20.97 11.34
CA ARG A 333 -2.00 19.79 10.63
C ARG A 333 -2.84 18.53 10.87
N LEU A 334 -2.48 17.46 10.16
CA LEU A 334 -2.99 16.11 10.40
C LEU A 334 -1.98 15.27 11.20
N PRO A 335 -2.44 14.30 12.00
CA PRO A 335 -1.61 13.20 12.46
C PRO A 335 -0.97 12.45 11.28
N ASN A 336 0.18 11.79 11.47
CA ASN A 336 0.84 11.08 10.38
C ASN A 336 0.12 9.76 10.00
N CYS A 337 -0.60 9.15 10.95
CA CYS A 337 -1.40 7.95 10.73
C CYS A 337 -2.70 7.99 11.55
N LEU A 338 -3.71 7.23 11.13
CA LEU A 338 -4.97 7.05 11.84
C LEU A 338 -5.35 5.56 12.01
N PRO A 339 -5.75 5.12 13.21
CA PRO A 339 -5.59 5.81 14.50
C PRO A 339 -4.10 6.08 14.81
N VAL A 340 -3.85 7.02 15.73
CA VAL A 340 -2.49 7.29 16.21
C VAL A 340 -2.04 6.14 17.12
N TYR A 341 -0.89 5.54 16.84
CA TYR A 341 -0.31 4.46 17.64
C TYR A 341 0.88 4.98 18.48
N PRO A 342 1.22 4.35 19.61
CA PRO A 342 2.43 4.68 20.37
C PRO A 342 3.68 4.66 19.47
N GLY A 343 4.48 5.74 19.51
CA GLY A 343 5.67 5.90 18.69
C GLY A 343 5.43 6.39 17.26
N SER A 344 4.19 6.67 16.86
CA SER A 344 3.90 7.30 15.57
C SER A 344 4.45 8.74 15.54
N PRO A 345 5.05 9.22 14.43
CA PRO A 345 5.52 10.60 14.34
C PRO A 345 4.38 11.59 14.60
N ASN A 346 4.69 12.67 15.31
CA ASN A 346 3.67 13.58 15.85
C ASN A 346 2.83 14.27 14.76
N GLY A 347 3.27 14.42 13.51
CA GLY A 347 2.46 15.03 12.45
C GLY A 347 3.09 14.92 11.06
N SER A 348 2.35 15.37 10.05
CA SER A 348 2.81 15.45 8.66
C SER A 348 2.47 16.83 8.08
N ALA A 349 3.46 17.51 7.52
CA ALA A 349 3.32 18.87 6.99
C ALA A 349 2.59 18.91 5.64
N ASP A 350 2.72 17.85 4.85
CA ASP A 350 2.13 17.74 3.50
C ASP A 350 0.70 17.17 3.50
N SER A 351 0.34 16.29 4.43
CA SER A 351 -0.97 15.61 4.42
C SER A 351 -2.13 16.59 4.44
N ILE A 352 -2.02 17.72 5.15
CA ILE A 352 -3.11 18.69 5.25
C ILE A 352 -3.43 19.34 3.90
N GLY A 353 -2.42 19.68 3.10
CA GLY A 353 -2.67 20.25 1.78
C GLY A 353 -3.20 19.20 0.81
N TRP A 354 -2.76 17.94 0.91
CA TRP A 354 -3.37 16.84 0.17
C TRP A 354 -4.85 16.69 0.51
N LEU A 355 -5.22 16.78 1.80
CA LEU A 355 -6.62 16.69 2.23
C LEU A 355 -7.48 17.73 1.52
N PHE A 356 -7.09 19.01 1.54
CA PHE A 356 -7.92 20.06 0.94
C PHE A 356 -7.86 20.07 -0.59
N LEU A 357 -6.75 19.63 -1.19
CA LEU A 357 -6.69 19.39 -2.62
C LEU A 357 -7.70 18.32 -3.06
N ARG A 358 -7.88 17.25 -2.27
CA ARG A 358 -8.89 16.21 -2.54
C ARG A 358 -10.31 16.65 -2.18
N ALA A 359 -10.48 17.26 -1.02
CA ALA A 359 -11.80 17.66 -0.54
C ALA A 359 -12.43 18.75 -1.43
N GLY A 360 -11.62 19.66 -1.97
CA GLY A 360 -12.06 20.65 -2.95
C GLY A 360 -12.60 20.07 -4.26
N GLU A 361 -12.22 18.82 -4.60
CA GLU A 361 -12.70 18.11 -5.80
C GLU A 361 -14.08 17.44 -5.61
N GLY A 362 -14.64 17.33 -4.38
CA GLY A 362 -15.95 16.67 -4.21
C GLY A 362 -16.51 16.41 -2.79
N ALA A 363 -15.95 16.99 -1.72
CA ALA A 363 -16.45 16.75 -0.35
C ALA A 363 -17.68 17.60 0.02
N GLY A 364 -18.40 17.20 1.08
CA GLY A 364 -19.55 17.94 1.60
C GLY A 364 -19.18 19.34 2.13
N ARG A 365 -19.87 20.39 1.64
CA ARG A 365 -19.47 21.80 1.82
C ARG A 365 -19.36 22.27 3.28
N ALA A 366 -20.25 21.83 4.17
CA ALA A 366 -20.31 22.34 5.55
C ALA A 366 -19.11 21.87 6.41
N LEU A 367 -18.86 20.55 6.45
CA LEU A 367 -17.71 19.98 7.18
C LEU A 367 -16.38 20.51 6.62
N LEU A 368 -16.30 20.64 5.30
CA LEU A 368 -15.14 21.18 4.62
C LEU A 368 -14.86 22.63 5.07
N LYS A 369 -15.89 23.49 5.15
CA LYS A 369 -15.74 24.88 5.58
C LYS A 369 -15.15 25.01 6.98
N SER A 370 -15.64 24.24 7.96
CA SER A 370 -15.11 24.30 9.33
C SER A 370 -13.67 23.78 9.41
N ALA A 371 -13.40 22.64 8.77
CA ALA A 371 -12.06 22.03 8.80
C ALA A 371 -11.02 22.89 8.08
N VAL A 372 -11.34 23.47 6.91
CA VAL A 372 -10.40 24.32 6.17
C VAL A 372 -10.11 25.62 6.89
N THR A 373 -11.11 26.19 7.58
CA THR A 373 -10.89 27.38 8.41
C THR A 373 -9.95 27.04 9.56
N LYS A 374 -10.22 25.95 10.30
CA LYS A 374 -9.36 25.49 11.39
C LYS A 374 -7.92 25.26 10.92
N ALA A 375 -7.75 24.55 9.80
CA ALA A 375 -6.44 24.28 9.22
C ALA A 375 -5.71 25.56 8.81
N ALA A 376 -6.38 26.46 8.09
CA ALA A 376 -5.79 27.69 7.61
C ALA A 376 -5.29 28.57 8.76
N GLU A 377 -6.11 28.79 9.79
CA GLU A 377 -5.75 29.62 10.95
C GLU A 377 -4.68 28.96 11.83
N GLY A 378 -4.77 27.64 12.07
CA GLY A 378 -3.77 26.90 12.85
C GLY A 378 -2.39 26.96 12.19
N LEU A 379 -2.32 26.65 10.89
CA LEU A 379 -1.06 26.71 10.16
C LEU A 379 -0.52 28.15 10.06
N LEU A 380 -1.38 29.18 9.97
CA LEU A 380 -0.98 30.59 10.03
C LEU A 380 -0.32 30.94 11.37
N SER A 381 -0.86 30.41 12.47
CA SER A 381 -0.42 30.72 13.82
C SER A 381 0.84 29.93 14.22
N HIS A 382 1.00 28.70 13.73
CA HIS A 382 2.00 27.76 14.22
C HIS A 382 3.08 27.39 13.19
N HIS A 383 2.82 27.55 11.90
CA HIS A 383 3.65 26.99 10.82
C HIS A 383 3.94 27.99 9.70
N THR A 384 3.87 29.29 9.97
CA THR A 384 4.15 30.34 8.98
C THR A 384 5.28 31.25 9.43
N GLN A 385 6.26 31.46 8.55
CA GLN A 385 7.37 32.40 8.74
C GLN A 385 7.67 33.09 7.40
N ASP A 386 7.83 34.42 7.42
CA ASP A 386 8.09 35.22 6.21
C ASP A 386 7.08 34.95 5.08
N MET A 387 5.80 34.79 5.42
CA MET A 387 4.71 34.44 4.50
C MET A 387 4.80 33.04 3.86
N LEU A 388 5.75 32.20 4.30
CA LEU A 388 5.96 30.85 3.79
C LEU A 388 5.68 29.81 4.88
N ASP A 389 5.27 28.62 4.46
CA ASP A 389 5.04 27.48 5.34
C ASP A 389 6.39 26.88 5.78
N ILE A 390 6.53 26.62 7.09
CA ILE A 390 7.73 26.03 7.68
C ILE A 390 7.46 24.65 8.26
N ASN A 391 8.39 23.72 8.02
CA ASN A 391 8.37 22.39 8.60
C ASN A 391 9.65 22.05 9.37
N GLY A 392 9.51 21.23 10.41
CA GLY A 392 10.60 20.60 11.10
C GLY A 392 11.21 19.44 10.30
N PRO A 393 12.29 18.83 10.80
CA PRO A 393 12.92 17.69 10.15
C PRO A 393 11.95 16.50 10.10
N LYS A 394 12.00 15.72 9.01
CA LYS A 394 11.21 14.49 8.81
C LYS A 394 9.68 14.66 8.78
N GLU A 395 9.18 15.88 8.57
CA GLU A 395 7.73 16.15 8.50
C GLU A 395 7.16 16.10 7.07
N THR A 396 8.02 16.02 6.05
CA THR A 396 7.65 15.88 4.64
C THR A 396 7.54 14.40 4.24
N TRP A 397 7.15 14.09 3.00
CA TRP A 397 7.15 12.70 2.49
C TRP A 397 8.51 12.04 2.40
N MET A 398 9.55 12.85 2.36
CA MET A 398 10.92 12.39 2.53
C MET A 398 11.25 12.50 4.03
N ASP A 399 10.72 11.56 4.84
CA ASP A 399 10.78 11.56 6.31
C ASP A 399 11.97 10.78 6.91
N THR A 400 12.90 10.37 6.05
CA THR A 400 14.19 9.77 6.42
C THR A 400 15.31 10.82 6.38
N GLN A 401 16.22 10.77 7.35
CA GLN A 401 17.37 11.69 7.40
C GLN A 401 18.68 10.90 7.31
N HIS A 402 19.48 11.21 6.30
CA HIS A 402 20.85 10.74 6.17
C HIS A 402 21.77 11.90 5.79
N GLY A 403 22.83 12.12 6.56
CA GLY A 403 23.67 13.32 6.40
C GLY A 403 22.87 14.60 6.70
N ASP A 404 22.96 15.57 5.80
CA ASP A 404 22.29 16.86 5.85
C ASP A 404 20.87 16.87 5.22
N ASP A 405 20.34 15.71 4.82
CA ASP A 405 19.04 15.58 4.14
C ASP A 405 17.82 15.58 5.08
N GLY A 406 17.82 16.43 6.11
CA GLY A 406 16.72 16.49 7.08
C GLY A 406 15.45 17.18 6.56
N ARG A 407 15.53 17.83 5.39
CA ARG A 407 14.47 18.63 4.72
C ARG A 407 13.63 19.54 5.61
N GLN A 408 14.21 20.09 6.68
CA GLN A 408 13.58 21.13 7.51
C GLN A 408 13.55 22.49 6.78
N GLY A 409 12.67 23.39 7.19
CA GLY A 409 12.53 24.74 6.63
C GLY A 409 11.35 24.90 5.68
N LYS A 410 11.51 25.72 4.63
CA LYS A 410 10.44 26.03 3.66
C LYS A 410 10.64 25.17 2.41
N ARG A 411 9.73 24.22 2.16
CA ARG A 411 9.86 23.22 1.07
C ARG A 411 8.82 23.42 -0.03
N ILE A 412 9.24 23.26 -1.30
CA ILE A 412 8.46 23.69 -2.47
C ILE A 412 7.10 23.00 -2.59
N GLU A 413 7.03 21.70 -2.32
CA GLU A 413 5.78 20.95 -2.37
C GLU A 413 4.82 21.37 -1.25
N ILE A 414 5.34 21.69 -0.07
CA ILE A 414 4.55 22.19 1.06
C ILE A 414 3.95 23.55 0.71
N GLN A 415 4.74 24.43 0.08
CA GLN A 415 4.25 25.74 -0.35
C GLN A 415 3.10 25.61 -1.37
N ALA A 416 3.26 24.75 -2.39
CA ALA A 416 2.23 24.53 -3.40
C ALA A 416 0.95 23.93 -2.80
N LEU A 417 1.10 22.97 -1.88
CA LEU A 417 0.00 22.36 -1.14
C LEU A 417 -0.73 23.39 -0.24
N ARG A 418 0.00 24.33 0.35
CA ARG A 418 -0.57 25.45 1.11
C ARG A 418 -1.34 26.44 0.24
N LEU A 419 -0.84 26.76 -0.94
CA LEU A 419 -1.54 27.59 -1.93
C LEU A 419 -2.86 26.95 -2.36
N ALA A 420 -2.86 25.63 -2.64
CA ALA A 420 -4.07 24.88 -2.94
C ALA A 420 -5.07 24.88 -1.77
N LEU A 421 -4.58 24.82 -0.52
CA LEU A 421 -5.40 24.96 0.67
C LEU A 421 -6.06 26.35 0.75
N TYR A 422 -5.33 27.44 0.53
CA TYR A 422 -5.92 28.79 0.54
C TYR A 422 -6.98 28.98 -0.55
N ARG A 423 -6.73 28.45 -1.75
CA ARG A 423 -7.72 28.44 -2.83
C ARG A 423 -9.00 27.73 -2.40
N THR A 424 -8.86 26.55 -1.80
CA THR A 424 -9.99 25.77 -1.26
C THR A 424 -10.69 26.54 -0.14
N ALA A 425 -9.95 27.18 0.76
CA ALA A 425 -10.49 27.98 1.85
C ALA A 425 -11.33 29.14 1.33
N HIS A 426 -10.83 29.87 0.33
CA HIS A 426 -11.57 30.95 -0.32
C HIS A 426 -12.86 30.44 -0.97
N GLN A 427 -12.77 29.39 -1.78
CA GLN A 427 -13.92 28.79 -2.48
C GLN A 427 -15.02 28.33 -1.52
N MET A 428 -14.65 27.79 -0.36
CA MET A 428 -15.60 27.22 0.61
C MET A 428 -16.16 28.23 1.60
N THR A 429 -15.39 29.27 1.94
CA THR A 429 -15.79 30.26 2.95
C THR A 429 -16.34 31.55 2.35
N GLY A 430 -15.98 31.86 1.10
CA GLY A 430 -16.20 33.18 0.49
C GLY A 430 -15.35 34.30 1.10
N ASN A 431 -14.44 33.98 2.03
CA ASN A 431 -13.64 34.98 2.72
C ASN A 431 -12.48 35.45 1.83
N GLY A 432 -12.50 36.73 1.45
CA GLY A 432 -11.48 37.35 0.58
C GLY A 432 -10.07 37.33 1.17
N ARG A 433 -9.91 37.21 2.50
CA ARG A 433 -8.59 37.13 3.14
C ARG A 433 -7.75 35.98 2.60
N TYR A 434 -8.36 34.84 2.29
CA TYR A 434 -7.64 33.67 1.80
C TYR A 434 -7.14 33.87 0.37
N LEU A 435 -7.88 34.61 -0.46
CA LEU A 435 -7.43 34.98 -1.79
C LEU A 435 -6.22 35.93 -1.71
N VAL A 436 -6.25 36.91 -0.81
CA VAL A 436 -5.11 37.81 -0.57
C VAL A 436 -3.89 37.01 -0.12
N ARG A 437 -4.05 36.08 0.84
CA ARG A 437 -2.96 35.21 1.30
C ARG A 437 -2.41 34.30 0.21
N GLU A 438 -3.27 33.73 -0.64
CA GLU A 438 -2.84 32.92 -1.80
C GLU A 438 -1.96 33.75 -2.75
N GLN A 439 -2.35 34.99 -3.05
CA GLN A 439 -1.61 35.88 -3.94
C GLN A 439 -0.26 36.30 -3.35
N GLU A 440 -0.25 36.79 -2.10
CA GLU A 440 0.96 37.20 -1.39
C GLU A 440 1.96 36.03 -1.28
N MET A 441 1.47 34.86 -0.87
CA MET A 441 2.31 33.67 -0.74
C MET A 441 2.84 33.23 -2.11
N ARG A 442 2.03 33.25 -3.17
CA ARG A 442 2.48 32.86 -4.53
C ARG A 442 3.64 33.74 -5.00
N GLU A 443 3.55 35.05 -4.81
CA GLU A 443 4.62 35.99 -5.15
C GLU A 443 5.89 35.70 -4.36
N GLN A 444 5.75 35.45 -3.06
CA GLN A 444 6.88 35.12 -2.20
C GLN A 444 7.52 33.77 -2.57
N VAL A 445 6.72 32.75 -2.91
CA VAL A 445 7.23 31.45 -3.38
C VAL A 445 7.99 31.62 -4.69
N ARG A 446 7.44 32.37 -5.67
CA ARG A 446 8.14 32.65 -6.93
C ARG A 446 9.47 33.36 -6.66
N LYS A 447 9.47 34.39 -5.82
CA LYS A 447 10.69 35.13 -5.46
C LYS A 447 11.74 34.26 -4.78
N ALA A 448 11.34 33.36 -3.88
CA ALA A 448 12.27 32.57 -3.08
C ALA A 448 12.76 31.28 -3.78
N PHE A 449 11.97 30.70 -4.68
CA PHE A 449 12.25 29.37 -5.23
C PHE A 449 12.55 29.35 -6.74
N TRP A 450 12.07 30.32 -7.53
CA TRP A 450 12.21 30.30 -8.99
C TRP A 450 13.41 31.14 -9.44
N ASP A 451 14.42 30.50 -10.06
CA ASP A 451 15.62 31.17 -10.58
C ASP A 451 15.55 31.52 -12.08
N GLY A 452 14.38 31.36 -12.70
CA GLY A 452 14.18 31.50 -14.15
C GLY A 452 14.46 30.23 -14.96
N LYS A 453 14.99 29.17 -14.33
CA LYS A 453 15.30 27.89 -14.96
C LYS A 453 14.70 26.70 -14.23
N LYS A 454 14.75 26.67 -12.91
CA LYS A 454 14.22 25.60 -12.05
C LYS A 454 13.63 26.16 -10.75
N LEU A 455 12.77 25.36 -10.12
CA LEU A 455 12.39 25.56 -8.73
C LEU A 455 13.40 24.87 -7.81
N ALA A 456 13.85 25.59 -6.78
CA ALA A 456 14.62 25.03 -5.68
C ALA A 456 13.78 24.01 -4.87
N ASP A 457 14.41 23.04 -4.21
CA ASP A 457 13.70 22.10 -3.32
C ASP A 457 13.25 22.79 -2.02
N GLY A 458 14.10 23.67 -1.51
CA GLY A 458 13.86 24.48 -0.32
C GLY A 458 14.32 25.92 -0.52
N GLU A 459 13.88 26.82 0.36
CA GLU A 459 14.44 28.18 0.41
C GLU A 459 15.95 28.08 0.69
N ASN A 460 16.78 28.61 -0.22
CA ASN A 460 18.24 28.45 -0.22
C ASN A 460 18.77 27.01 -0.39
N ASP A 461 17.95 26.09 -0.89
CA ASP A 461 18.35 24.70 -1.17
C ASP A 461 18.15 24.36 -2.65
N GLY A 462 19.23 24.50 -3.42
CA GLY A 462 19.27 24.26 -4.86
C GLY A 462 19.34 22.77 -5.27
N THR A 463 19.23 21.85 -4.30
CA THR A 463 19.27 20.40 -4.55
C THR A 463 18.16 19.99 -5.52
N ILE A 464 18.50 19.13 -6.48
CA ILE A 464 17.57 18.69 -7.51
C ILE A 464 16.82 17.45 -7.01
N ARG A 465 15.50 17.60 -6.85
CA ARG A 465 14.58 16.59 -6.30
C ARG A 465 13.25 16.56 -7.07
N PRO A 466 12.49 15.46 -7.02
CA PRO A 466 11.23 15.33 -7.75
C PRO A 466 10.06 16.14 -7.15
N ASN A 467 10.26 16.86 -6.05
CA ASN A 467 9.21 17.62 -5.36
C ASN A 467 8.57 18.71 -6.22
N VAL A 468 9.29 19.20 -7.24
CA VAL A 468 8.76 20.13 -8.24
C VAL A 468 7.56 19.56 -9.01
N PHE A 469 7.50 18.24 -9.20
CA PHE A 469 6.37 17.59 -9.86
C PHE A 469 5.12 17.57 -8.96
N ILE A 470 5.29 17.46 -7.65
CA ILE A 470 4.18 17.62 -6.69
C ILE A 470 3.70 19.07 -6.70
N ALA A 471 4.62 20.04 -6.72
CA ALA A 471 4.25 21.45 -6.79
C ALA A 471 3.45 21.79 -8.06
N ALA A 472 3.90 21.32 -9.22
CA ALA A 472 3.19 21.49 -10.49
C ALA A 472 1.81 20.82 -10.48
N TYR A 473 1.69 19.65 -9.85
CA TYR A 473 0.42 18.94 -9.72
C TYR A 473 -0.56 19.67 -8.79
N ALA A 474 -0.10 20.09 -7.61
CA ALA A 474 -0.94 20.67 -6.57
C ALA A 474 -1.35 22.11 -6.92
N TYR A 475 -0.46 22.87 -7.55
CA TYR A 475 -0.70 24.28 -7.87
C TYR A 475 -0.03 24.66 -9.22
N PRO A 476 -0.64 24.27 -10.36
CA PRO A 476 -0.06 24.51 -11.69
C PRO A 476 0.10 25.99 -12.03
N ASP A 477 -0.69 26.89 -11.41
CA ASP A 477 -0.63 28.34 -11.65
C ASP A 477 0.57 29.02 -10.94
N LEU A 478 1.46 28.26 -10.30
CA LEU A 478 2.69 28.80 -9.72
C LEU A 478 3.60 29.37 -10.80
N LEU A 479 3.71 28.66 -11.92
CA LEU A 479 4.50 29.02 -13.09
C LEU A 479 3.63 28.98 -14.35
N SER A 480 4.02 29.72 -15.37
CA SER A 480 3.41 29.59 -16.70
C SER A 480 3.74 28.22 -17.31
N PRO A 481 2.96 27.73 -18.30
CA PRO A 481 3.27 26.48 -18.99
C PRO A 481 4.70 26.42 -19.54
N LYS A 482 5.22 27.54 -20.08
CA LYS A 482 6.57 27.59 -20.62
C LYS A 482 7.66 27.54 -19.55
N GLU A 483 7.41 28.19 -18.41
CA GLU A 483 8.28 28.10 -17.25
C GLU A 483 8.29 26.68 -16.68
N TRP A 484 7.14 25.98 -16.64
CA TRP A 484 7.08 24.57 -16.23
C TRP A 484 7.85 23.65 -17.18
N GLU A 485 7.70 23.81 -18.50
CA GLU A 485 8.52 23.08 -19.49
C GLU A 485 10.01 23.29 -19.21
N THR A 486 10.43 24.55 -19.03
CA THR A 486 11.82 24.90 -18.71
C THR A 486 12.30 24.26 -17.41
N CYS A 487 11.45 24.29 -16.38
CA CYS A 487 11.72 23.64 -15.10
C CYS A 487 11.89 22.13 -15.27
N PHE A 488 11.00 21.46 -16.00
CA PHE A 488 11.07 20.01 -16.20
C PHE A 488 12.25 19.59 -17.07
N ASP A 489 12.55 20.33 -18.14
CA ASP A 489 13.70 20.07 -19.00
C ASP A 489 15.03 20.15 -18.24
N SER A 490 15.11 21.00 -17.21
CA SER A 490 16.31 21.13 -16.37
C SER A 490 16.44 20.07 -15.27
N MET A 491 15.31 19.47 -14.84
CA MET A 491 15.25 18.56 -13.69
C MET A 491 15.15 17.09 -14.10
N LEU A 492 14.29 16.77 -15.08
CA LEU A 492 13.96 15.40 -15.47
C LEU A 492 15.19 14.58 -15.91
N PRO A 493 16.13 15.10 -16.73
CA PRO A 493 17.30 14.33 -17.14
C PRO A 493 18.20 13.90 -15.97
N LYS A 494 18.14 14.62 -14.85
CA LYS A 494 18.94 14.35 -13.64
C LYS A 494 18.27 13.42 -12.65
N LEU A 495 16.95 13.22 -12.80
CA LEU A 495 16.14 12.40 -11.91
C LEU A 495 15.68 11.10 -12.58
N TRP A 496 15.72 11.00 -13.91
CA TRP A 496 15.18 9.86 -14.64
C TRP A 496 16.05 8.61 -14.49
N LEU A 497 15.43 7.51 -14.12
CA LEU A 497 16.10 6.23 -13.90
C LEU A 497 15.91 5.27 -15.07
N PRO A 498 16.89 4.38 -15.37
CA PRO A 498 16.82 3.47 -16.51
C PRO A 498 15.62 2.51 -16.51
N TRP A 499 14.98 2.29 -15.36
CA TRP A 499 13.80 1.44 -15.25
C TRP A 499 12.46 2.19 -15.43
N GLY A 500 12.50 3.50 -15.65
CA GLY A 500 11.31 4.32 -15.97
C GLY A 500 10.63 5.00 -14.77
N GLY A 501 11.37 5.26 -13.69
CA GLY A 501 10.89 6.07 -12.57
C GLY A 501 11.84 7.22 -12.24
N LEU A 502 11.52 7.94 -11.17
CA LEU A 502 12.29 9.11 -10.71
C LEU A 502 13.10 8.77 -9.46
N SER A 503 14.34 9.24 -9.40
CA SER A 503 15.12 9.25 -8.17
C SER A 503 14.61 10.34 -7.24
N THR A 504 14.80 10.12 -5.93
CA THR A 504 14.43 11.08 -4.89
C THR A 504 15.42 12.25 -4.78
N ILE A 505 16.57 12.14 -5.42
CA ILE A 505 17.63 13.14 -5.52
C ILE A 505 18.39 12.97 -6.86
N ASP A 506 19.05 14.01 -7.36
CA ASP A 506 19.92 13.96 -8.55
C ASP A 506 20.83 12.71 -8.54
N VAL A 507 20.83 11.94 -9.63
CA VAL A 507 21.61 10.70 -9.76
C VAL A 507 23.12 10.91 -9.69
N SER A 508 23.58 12.15 -9.86
CA SER A 508 24.99 12.57 -9.70
C SER A 508 25.34 13.06 -8.29
N HIS A 509 24.35 13.21 -7.40
CA HIS A 509 24.58 13.71 -6.04
C HIS A 509 25.38 12.73 -5.19
N SER A 510 26.22 13.23 -4.28
CA SER A 510 27.08 12.40 -3.40
C SER A 510 26.29 11.46 -2.47
N LEU A 511 25.09 11.89 -2.08
CA LEU A 511 24.16 11.10 -1.27
C LEU A 511 23.34 10.08 -2.08
N PHE A 512 23.35 10.15 -3.41
CA PHE A 512 22.61 9.19 -4.23
C PHE A 512 23.16 7.78 -4.02
N ARG A 513 22.24 6.82 -3.91
CA ARG A 513 22.58 5.39 -3.85
C ARG A 513 21.91 4.66 -5.00
N LYS A 514 22.50 3.57 -5.49
CA LYS A 514 21.88 2.79 -6.57
C LYS A 514 20.78 1.88 -6.06
N GLU A 515 20.83 1.47 -4.78
CA GLU A 515 19.99 0.42 -4.23
C GLU A 515 19.39 0.83 -2.88
N HIS A 516 18.08 0.58 -2.72
CA HIS A 516 17.33 0.70 -1.47
C HIS A 516 17.15 -0.69 -0.84
N THR A 517 17.48 -0.84 0.44
CA THR A 517 17.29 -2.10 1.19
C THR A 517 16.02 -2.11 2.04
N GLY A 518 15.41 -0.94 2.27
CA GLY A 518 14.25 -0.80 3.15
C GLY A 518 14.55 -0.96 4.63
N GLN A 519 15.84 -0.99 5.01
CA GLN A 519 16.30 -1.08 6.40
C GLN A 519 17.32 0.01 6.72
N ASP A 520 18.16 0.37 5.76
CA ASP A 520 19.15 1.43 5.93
C ASP A 520 18.58 2.78 5.51
N VAL A 521 18.58 3.73 6.44
CA VAL A 521 18.14 5.12 6.21
C VAL A 521 18.97 5.78 5.11
N ALA A 522 20.26 5.43 4.95
CA ALA A 522 21.09 5.93 3.87
C ALA A 522 20.60 5.49 2.48
N SER A 523 19.91 4.34 2.43
CA SER A 523 19.42 3.78 1.17
C SER A 523 18.17 4.49 0.65
N SER A 524 17.46 5.28 1.48
CA SER A 524 16.26 6.08 1.13
C SER A 524 16.46 7.05 -0.05
N LEU A 525 17.72 7.42 -0.31
CA LEU A 525 18.14 8.29 -1.41
C LEU A 525 18.50 7.52 -2.69
N ALA A 526 17.95 6.31 -2.83
CA ALA A 526 18.31 5.42 -3.91
C ALA A 526 17.48 5.56 -5.19
N GLY A 527 18.13 5.30 -6.33
CA GLY A 527 17.52 5.24 -7.66
C GLY A 527 17.02 3.86 -8.10
N ARG A 528 17.05 2.84 -7.23
CA ARG A 528 16.45 1.54 -7.52
C ARG A 528 16.11 0.86 -6.21
N HIS A 529 14.93 0.28 -6.10
CA HIS A 529 14.69 -0.72 -5.06
C HIS A 529 15.26 -2.04 -5.56
N ARG A 530 16.00 -2.78 -4.71
CA ARG A 530 16.24 -4.21 -4.99
C ARG A 530 14.88 -4.88 -5.24
N PRO A 531 14.79 -5.96 -6.04
CA PRO A 531 13.52 -6.52 -6.51
C PRO A 531 12.73 -7.16 -5.35
N SER A 532 12.13 -6.29 -4.54
CA SER A 532 11.19 -6.53 -3.47
C SER A 532 10.56 -5.18 -3.12
N ARG A 533 9.71 -4.68 -4.04
CA ARG A 533 8.56 -3.78 -3.80
C ARG A 533 8.85 -2.34 -3.35
N GLY A 534 8.12 -1.42 -3.98
CA GLY A 534 8.12 0.02 -3.69
C GLY A 534 8.64 0.82 -4.89
N ALA A 535 7.75 1.34 -5.72
CA ALA A 535 8.09 2.44 -6.60
C ALA A 535 7.04 3.51 -6.38
N PHE A 536 7.45 4.65 -5.83
CA PHE A 536 6.72 5.90 -6.00
C PHE A 536 7.14 6.47 -7.36
N PHE A 537 6.13 6.74 -8.20
CA PHE A 537 6.22 7.29 -9.55
C PHE A 537 6.89 6.40 -10.62
N ARG A 538 6.07 5.60 -11.30
CA ARG A 538 6.31 5.21 -12.69
C ARG A 538 5.51 6.15 -13.60
N LEU A 539 6.18 7.07 -14.27
CA LEU A 539 5.58 7.78 -15.39
C LEU A 539 5.75 6.87 -16.62
N VAL A 540 4.65 6.34 -17.13
CA VAL A 540 4.65 5.75 -18.48
C VAL A 540 4.65 6.94 -19.44
N ALA A 541 5.85 7.37 -19.84
CA ALA A 541 6.01 8.33 -20.92
C ALA A 541 5.91 7.58 -22.26
N GLU A 542 4.74 7.65 -22.90
CA GLU A 542 4.63 7.50 -24.35
C GLU A 542 4.53 8.91 -24.96
N LYS A 543 5.15 9.10 -26.13
CA LYS A 543 5.31 10.39 -26.83
C LYS A 543 3.97 11.17 -26.91
N PRO A 544 3.99 12.52 -26.86
CA PRO A 544 2.76 13.32 -26.89
C PRO A 544 2.10 13.25 -28.27
N GLY A 545 0.89 12.70 -28.28
CA GLY A 545 0.01 12.64 -29.44
C GLY A 545 -1.41 12.30 -29.03
N LEU A 546 -1.98 13.04 -28.07
CA LEU A 546 -3.40 12.94 -27.72
C LEU A 546 -4.13 14.24 -28.09
N PRO A 547 -5.35 14.16 -28.65
CA PRO A 547 -6.14 15.34 -28.96
C PRO A 547 -6.66 16.00 -27.67
N ARG A 548 -6.64 17.34 -27.65
CA ARG A 548 -7.24 18.16 -26.59
C ARG A 548 -8.75 17.86 -26.51
N ALA A 549 -9.17 17.10 -25.51
CA ALA A 549 -10.56 17.06 -25.11
C ALA A 549 -10.89 18.39 -24.43
N GLY A 550 -11.85 19.13 -25.00
CA GLY A 550 -12.22 20.47 -24.58
C GLY A 550 -12.63 20.55 -23.12
N MET A 551 -12.19 21.62 -22.46
CA MET A 551 -12.86 22.18 -21.29
C MET A 551 -14.28 22.58 -21.70
N GLU A 552 -15.27 21.74 -21.41
CA GLU A 552 -16.64 22.24 -21.29
C GLU A 552 -16.73 23.02 -19.98
N ARG A 553 -16.91 24.34 -20.13
CA ARG A 553 -17.32 25.24 -19.05
C ARG A 553 -18.66 24.74 -18.52
N CYS A 554 -18.71 24.35 -17.25
CA CYS A 554 -19.98 24.31 -16.53
C CYS A 554 -20.48 25.75 -16.39
N ASP A 555 -21.40 26.14 -17.28
CA ASP A 555 -22.15 27.39 -17.19
C ASP A 555 -23.16 27.23 -16.05
N VAL A 556 -22.92 27.92 -14.93
CA VAL A 556 -23.86 28.00 -13.81
C VAL A 556 -24.82 29.16 -14.09
N ARG A 557 -25.97 28.83 -14.68
CA ARG A 557 -27.21 29.64 -14.64
C ARG A 557 -28.32 28.62 -14.38
N GLY A 558 -28.97 28.58 -13.22
CA GLY A 558 -29.80 29.64 -12.66
C GLY A 558 -31.25 29.38 -13.10
N ILE A 559 -32.10 28.96 -12.14
CA ILE A 559 -33.58 29.04 -12.00
C ILE A 559 -33.84 28.10 -10.79
N GLY A 560 -34.40 28.50 -9.66
CA GLY A 560 -35.39 29.55 -9.39
C GLY A 560 -36.63 28.84 -8.86
N ASP A 561 -36.93 29.11 -7.58
CA ASP A 561 -38.04 28.66 -6.71
C ASP A 561 -38.09 27.21 -6.22
#